data_AF-A0A1I1ILB8-F1
#
_entry.id   AF-A0A1I1ILB8-F1
#
_cell.length_a   1.000
_cell.length_b   1.000
_cell.length_c   1.000
_cell.angle_alpha   90.00
_cell.angle_beta   90.00
_cell.angle_gamma   90.00
#
_symmetry.space_group_name_H-M   'P 1'
#
loop_
_entity.id
_entity.type
_entity.pdbx_description
1 polymer ?
#
loop_
_entity_poly.entity_id
_entity_poly.type
_entity_poly.pdbx_seq_one_letter_code
_entity_poly.pdbx_strand_id
1 'polypeptide(L)'
;MKLNKISLALIFCSTTMLTACNQPKNEQTTKTIETVKTTTAELISMPKSRLDIYTSVALKADLSSLSKNQTKMLVKLIEAAKIMDDLFWLQAFGEGKAEFLSKISDEKVKQFADVNYGPWDRLNGDKVFLTGYEEKSLGAHFYPSDITKDELNKSQLDDKQGLYSIVRRNDKGALYSSPYSKVYAKQLSEAADLLKQASTLADDKEFANYLNLRAQALLTDDYQASDFAWMDMKNNPIDVVIGPIENYEDQLFGYRAAFEAYVLVKDLAWSEKLAKYAAYLPELQKGLPVEQKYKQEVPGSDADLNAYDVIYYAGHSNAGGKTIAINLPNDEEVQLKKGTRRLQLKNAMQAKFDKILVPIAHQLIVPEQRKNITFNAFFTNTMFHEVAQNT
;
A
#
# COMPACT_ATOMS: atom_id res chain seq x y z
N MET A 1 -81.21 26.44 -6.33
CA MET A 1 -81.40 26.50 -4.86
C MET A 1 -80.20 27.25 -4.28
N LYS A 2 -80.25 28.58 -4.08
CA LYS A 2 -80.72 29.30 -2.87
C LYS A 2 -80.01 28.78 -1.59
N LEU A 3 -79.24 29.54 -0.79
CA LEU A 3 -79.23 30.98 -0.51
C LEU A 3 -77.90 31.46 0.12
N ASN A 4 -77.52 32.69 -0.21
CA ASN A 4 -76.56 33.60 0.44
C ASN A 4 -77.03 34.07 1.84
N LYS A 5 -76.10 34.52 2.70
CA LYS A 5 -76.27 35.72 3.55
C LYS A 5 -74.95 36.48 3.77
N ILE A 6 -74.99 37.76 3.40
CA ILE A 6 -74.03 38.85 3.63
C ILE A 6 -74.59 39.76 4.72
N SER A 7 -73.73 40.37 5.56
CA SER A 7 -73.86 41.69 6.21
C SER A 7 -72.49 41.94 6.89
N LEU A 8 -71.59 42.86 6.51
CA LEU A 8 -71.61 44.32 6.29
C LEU A 8 -71.86 45.16 7.56
N ALA A 9 -70.80 45.77 8.13
CA ALA A 9 -70.83 47.10 8.75
C ALA A 9 -69.40 47.65 8.98
N LEU A 10 -69.15 48.83 8.40
CA LEU A 10 -67.95 49.67 8.53
C LEU A 10 -67.89 50.39 9.89
N ILE A 11 -66.68 50.67 10.40
CA ILE A 11 -66.34 51.97 11.02
C ILE A 11 -64.93 52.39 10.57
N PHE A 12 -64.85 53.60 10.02
CA PHE A 12 -63.66 54.33 9.61
C PHE A 12 -63.27 55.26 10.78
N CYS A 13 -62.01 55.31 11.20
CA CYS A 13 -61.44 56.54 11.79
C CYS A 13 -59.92 56.54 11.69
N SER A 14 -59.43 57.64 11.13
CA SER A 14 -58.08 57.98 10.74
C SER A 14 -57.29 58.68 11.84
N THR A 15 -55.97 58.83 11.60
CA THR A 15 -54.96 59.71 12.26
C THR A 15 -54.27 59.09 13.48
N THR A 16 -52.94 59.13 13.67
CA THR A 16 -51.86 60.03 13.20
C THR A 16 -50.52 59.28 13.16
N MET A 17 -49.69 59.58 12.15
CA MET A 17 -48.26 59.30 12.13
C MET A 17 -47.51 60.15 13.16
N LEU A 18 -46.57 59.53 13.88
CA LEU A 18 -45.39 60.22 14.43
C LEU A 18 -44.15 59.46 13.93
N THR A 19 -43.43 60.09 13.01
CA THR A 19 -42.08 59.74 12.59
C THR A 19 -41.07 60.48 13.46
N ALA A 20 -40.12 59.77 14.05
CA ALA A 20 -38.80 60.30 14.37
C ALA A 20 -37.75 59.18 14.49
N CYS A 21 -36.64 59.40 13.79
CA CYS A 21 -35.53 58.52 13.46
C CYS A 21 -34.82 57.82 14.64
N ASN A 22 -34.36 56.58 14.43
CA ASN A 22 -32.94 56.26 14.64
C ASN A 22 -32.49 54.97 13.92
N GLN A 23 -31.21 54.96 13.53
CA GLN A 23 -30.52 54.01 12.65
C GLN A 23 -30.70 52.51 12.98
N PRO A 24 -30.66 51.60 11.98
CA PRO A 24 -30.67 50.16 12.24
C PRO A 24 -29.32 49.71 12.83
N LYS A 25 -29.36 49.27 14.08
CA LYS A 25 -28.30 48.49 14.74
C LYS A 25 -28.30 47.07 14.17
N ASN A 26 -27.10 46.58 13.88
CA ASN A 26 -26.74 45.19 13.60
C ASN A 26 -27.60 44.19 14.39
N GLU A 27 -28.46 43.46 13.70
CA GLU A 27 -28.91 42.16 14.17
C GLU A 27 -27.76 41.17 13.95
N GLN A 28 -27.06 40.87 15.04
CA GLN A 28 -26.29 39.64 15.14
C GLN A 28 -27.30 38.48 15.04
N THR A 29 -27.52 37.98 13.83
CA THR A 29 -28.09 36.65 13.64
C THR A 29 -27.08 35.69 14.25
N THR A 30 -27.41 35.19 15.45
CA THR A 30 -26.72 34.07 16.07
C THR A 30 -26.87 32.91 15.10
N LYS A 31 -25.85 32.68 14.25
CA LYS A 31 -25.70 31.41 13.57
C LYS A 31 -25.58 30.38 14.68
N THR A 32 -26.66 29.64 14.90
CA THR A 32 -26.59 28.34 15.55
C THR A 32 -25.51 27.58 14.80
N ILE A 33 -24.34 27.47 15.40
CA ILE A 33 -23.33 26.52 14.99
C ILE A 33 -24.03 25.19 15.25
N GLU A 34 -24.59 24.59 14.20
CA GLU A 34 -24.82 23.17 14.20
C GLU A 34 -23.47 22.55 14.48
N THR A 35 -23.26 22.15 15.74
CA THR A 35 -22.25 21.17 16.08
C THR A 35 -22.51 20.00 15.15
N VAL A 36 -21.66 19.86 14.13
CA VAL A 36 -21.48 18.61 13.41
C VAL A 36 -21.29 17.58 14.52
N LYS A 37 -22.31 16.76 14.76
CA LYS A 37 -22.13 15.55 15.56
C LYS A 37 -21.13 14.74 14.75
N THR A 38 -19.85 14.83 15.10
CA THR A 38 -18.85 13.90 14.63
C THR A 38 -19.31 12.54 15.14
N THR A 39 -19.95 11.76 14.27
CA THR A 39 -20.42 10.42 14.62
C THR A 39 -19.19 9.60 14.94
N THR A 40 -18.99 9.28 16.23
CA THR A 40 -17.88 8.46 16.69
C THR A 40 -18.04 7.05 16.14
N ALA A 41 -16.96 6.50 15.57
CA ALA A 41 -16.91 5.12 15.10
C ALA A 41 -16.54 4.19 16.27
N GLU A 42 -17.42 3.24 16.58
CA GLU A 42 -17.27 2.31 17.69
C GLU A 42 -16.95 0.89 17.21
N LEU A 43 -16.22 0.13 18.03
CA LEU A 43 -15.86 -1.25 17.74
C LEU A 43 -17.11 -2.14 17.70
N ILE A 44 -17.32 -2.83 16.58
CA ILE A 44 -18.36 -3.86 16.42
C ILE A 44 -17.72 -5.23 16.23
N SER A 45 -18.45 -6.27 16.62
CA SER A 45 -18.21 -7.63 16.12
C SER A 45 -16.77 -8.16 16.24
N MET A 46 -16.01 -7.71 17.26
CA MET A 46 -14.63 -8.12 17.47
C MET A 46 -14.28 -8.26 18.96
N PRO A 47 -13.74 -9.40 19.40
CA PRO A 47 -13.19 -9.54 20.74
C PRO A 47 -12.00 -8.60 20.95
N LYS A 48 -11.92 -7.90 22.10
CA LYS A 48 -10.82 -6.96 22.39
C LYS A 48 -9.42 -7.57 22.27
N SER A 49 -9.27 -8.87 22.53
CA SER A 49 -7.99 -9.59 22.36
C SER A 49 -7.51 -9.64 20.92
N ARG A 50 -8.41 -9.50 19.93
CA ARG A 50 -8.05 -9.44 18.51
C ARG A 50 -7.29 -8.17 18.16
N LEU A 51 -7.47 -7.08 18.92
CA LEU A 51 -6.72 -5.83 18.73
C LEU A 51 -5.22 -6.00 19.04
N ASP A 52 -4.85 -7.03 19.80
CA ASP A 52 -3.47 -7.27 20.26
C ASP A 52 -2.70 -8.27 19.36
N ILE A 53 -3.22 -8.63 18.17
CA ILE A 53 -2.56 -9.59 17.26
C ILE A 53 -1.32 -9.02 16.56
N TYR A 54 -1.20 -7.69 16.48
CA TYR A 54 -0.02 -7.03 15.96
C TYR A 54 0.92 -6.71 17.11
N THR A 55 2.20 -7.02 16.92
CA THR A 55 3.23 -6.75 17.90
C THR A 55 4.19 -5.69 17.38
N SER A 56 4.50 -4.70 18.21
CA SER A 56 5.47 -3.66 17.87
C SER A 56 6.89 -4.22 17.91
N VAL A 57 7.63 -4.02 16.82
CA VAL A 57 9.02 -4.46 16.68
C VAL A 57 9.86 -3.31 16.13
N ALA A 58 11.07 -3.16 16.66
CA ALA A 58 12.04 -2.24 16.08
C ALA A 58 12.83 -2.98 14.99
N LEU A 59 12.63 -2.59 13.74
CA LEU A 59 13.48 -3.04 12.64
C LEU A 59 14.78 -2.23 12.68
N LYS A 60 15.91 -2.93 12.75
CA LYS A 60 17.24 -2.33 12.80
C LYS A 60 18.03 -2.75 11.57
N ALA A 61 18.88 -1.85 11.10
CA ALA A 61 19.86 -2.09 10.04
C ALA A 61 21.19 -1.46 10.49
N ASP A 62 22.31 -2.11 10.17
CA ASP A 62 23.63 -1.49 10.34
C ASP A 62 23.89 -0.54 9.18
N LEU A 63 24.07 0.75 9.50
CA LEU A 63 24.30 1.82 8.54
C LEU A 63 25.75 2.34 8.59
N SER A 64 26.62 1.71 9.39
CA SER A 64 27.98 2.20 9.67
C SER A 64 28.88 2.25 8.43
N SER A 65 28.57 1.45 7.40
CA SER A 65 29.26 1.42 6.12
C SER A 65 28.79 2.49 5.13
N LEU A 66 27.66 3.16 5.40
CA LEU A 66 27.08 4.13 4.47
C LEU A 66 27.80 5.49 4.53
N SER A 67 27.97 6.09 3.35
CA SER A 67 28.48 7.46 3.22
C SER A 67 27.49 8.48 3.80
N LYS A 68 27.97 9.68 4.13
CA LYS A 68 27.09 10.78 4.58
C LYS A 68 26.02 11.13 3.53
N ASN A 69 26.34 10.99 2.24
CA ASN A 69 25.40 11.23 1.15
C ASN A 69 24.34 10.12 1.10
N GLN A 70 24.76 8.86 1.23
CA GLN A 70 23.86 7.71 1.33
C GLN A 70 22.91 7.81 2.53
N THR A 71 23.37 8.27 3.70
CA THR A 71 22.46 8.52 4.85
C THR A 71 21.43 9.60 4.53
N LYS A 72 21.83 10.72 3.89
CA LYS A 72 20.89 11.76 3.47
C LYS A 72 19.92 11.26 2.39
N MET A 73 20.39 10.40 1.50
CA MET A 73 19.57 9.77 0.47
C MET A 73 18.48 8.88 1.08
N LEU A 74 18.79 8.09 2.11
CA LEU A 74 17.78 7.30 2.82
C LEU A 74 16.63 8.18 3.35
N VAL A 75 16.93 9.38 3.85
CA VAL A 75 15.89 10.34 4.27
C VAL A 75 14.97 10.70 3.10
N LYS A 76 15.54 11.01 1.92
CA LYS A 76 14.76 11.32 0.72
C LYS A 76 13.92 10.15 0.21
N LEU A 77 14.46 8.95 0.26
CA LEU A 77 13.73 7.73 -0.11
C LEU A 77 12.57 7.47 0.85
N ILE A 78 12.75 7.69 2.17
CA ILE A 78 11.68 7.56 3.16
C ILE A 78 10.62 8.65 3.00
N GLU A 79 11.01 9.89 2.69
CA GLU A 79 10.08 10.97 2.38
C GLU A 79 9.21 10.60 1.17
N ALA A 80 9.79 10.06 0.10
CA ALA A 80 9.03 9.58 -1.07
C ALA A 80 8.14 8.36 -0.74
N ALA A 81 8.64 7.43 0.08
CA ALA A 81 7.88 6.25 0.52
C ALA A 81 6.62 6.64 1.31
N LYS A 82 6.68 7.67 2.17
CA LYS A 82 5.50 8.18 2.90
C LYS A 82 4.40 8.65 1.96
N ILE A 83 4.75 9.22 0.81
CA ILE A 83 3.75 9.60 -0.20
C ILE A 83 3.06 8.36 -0.76
N MET A 84 3.79 7.26 -1.00
CA MET A 84 3.17 5.99 -1.40
C MET A 84 2.25 5.44 -0.32
N ASP A 85 2.59 5.63 0.96
CA ASP A 85 1.75 5.26 2.10
C ASP A 85 0.38 5.94 2.05
N ASP A 86 0.40 7.26 1.86
CA ASP A 86 -0.80 8.08 1.78
C ASP A 86 -1.62 7.76 0.52
N LEU A 87 -0.96 7.51 -0.61
CA LEU A 87 -1.64 7.13 -1.86
C LEU A 87 -2.32 5.77 -1.75
N PHE A 88 -1.65 4.79 -1.15
CA PHE A 88 -2.25 3.48 -0.92
C PHE A 88 -3.43 3.56 0.05
N TRP A 89 -3.35 4.38 1.10
CA TRP A 89 -4.48 4.63 1.99
C TRP A 89 -5.73 5.05 1.20
N LEU A 90 -5.56 5.97 0.24
CA LEU A 90 -6.65 6.40 -0.63
C LEU A 90 -7.13 5.30 -1.58
N GLN A 91 -6.23 4.47 -2.12
CA GLN A 91 -6.61 3.31 -2.96
C GLN A 91 -7.37 2.24 -2.19
N ALA A 92 -6.99 1.98 -0.94
CA ALA A 92 -7.58 0.96 -0.09
C ALA A 92 -8.93 1.40 0.53
N PHE A 93 -9.04 2.66 0.94
CA PHE A 93 -10.15 3.13 1.77
C PHE A 93 -10.83 4.44 1.31
N GLY A 94 -10.15 5.27 0.52
CA GLY A 94 -10.76 6.47 -0.08
C GLY A 94 -11.05 7.65 0.86
N GLU A 95 -11.32 7.42 2.15
CA GLU A 95 -11.41 8.50 3.15
C GLU A 95 -10.02 8.98 3.61
N GLY A 96 -9.93 10.25 3.99
CA GLY A 96 -8.69 10.82 4.51
C GLY A 96 -8.28 10.21 5.85
N LYS A 97 -7.05 9.69 5.93
CA LYS A 97 -6.48 9.00 7.12
C LYS A 97 -6.70 9.75 8.43
N ALA A 98 -6.29 11.02 8.49
CA ALA A 98 -6.37 11.81 9.71
C ALA A 98 -7.83 12.06 10.14
N GLU A 99 -8.71 12.33 9.18
CA GLU A 99 -10.14 12.53 9.46
C GLU A 99 -10.76 11.24 9.99
N PHE A 100 -10.52 10.12 9.31
CA PHE A 100 -11.01 8.82 9.74
C PHE A 100 -10.53 8.44 11.15
N LEU A 101 -9.23 8.50 11.41
CA LEU A 101 -8.67 8.13 12.71
C LEU A 101 -9.16 9.06 13.84
N SER A 102 -9.53 10.31 13.52
CA SER A 102 -10.13 11.24 14.50
C SER A 102 -11.56 10.85 14.91
N LYS A 103 -12.26 10.03 14.12
CA LYS A 103 -13.59 9.50 14.45
C LYS A 103 -13.53 8.38 15.50
N ILE A 104 -12.35 7.84 15.81
CA ILE A 104 -12.15 6.69 16.70
C ILE A 104 -11.60 7.14 18.05
N SER A 105 -12.39 6.98 19.11
CA SER A 105 -12.02 7.45 20.46
C SER A 105 -11.08 6.49 21.21
N ASP A 106 -11.23 5.17 21.01
CA ASP A 106 -10.38 4.18 21.67
C ASP A 106 -9.03 4.06 20.94
N GLU A 107 -7.93 4.33 21.64
CA GLU A 107 -6.59 4.35 21.04
C GLU A 107 -6.14 2.99 20.51
N LYS A 108 -6.55 1.87 21.12
CA LYS A 108 -6.21 0.53 20.61
C LYS A 108 -6.95 0.26 19.30
N VAL A 109 -8.22 0.64 19.24
CA VAL A 109 -9.03 0.50 18.02
C VAL A 109 -8.48 1.40 16.91
N LYS A 110 -8.07 2.63 17.26
CA LYS A 110 -7.43 3.57 16.32
C LYS A 110 -6.13 3.02 15.77
N GLN A 111 -5.26 2.48 16.61
CA GLN A 111 -4.02 1.84 16.18
C GLN A 111 -4.28 0.62 15.29
N PHE A 112 -5.29 -0.20 15.63
CA PHE A 112 -5.67 -1.34 14.82
C PHE A 112 -6.17 -0.91 13.43
N ALA A 113 -6.96 0.16 13.36
CA ALA A 113 -7.45 0.72 12.10
C ALA A 113 -6.34 1.38 11.27
N ASP A 114 -5.36 2.01 11.90
CA ASP A 114 -4.17 2.55 11.24
C ASP A 114 -3.34 1.43 10.59
N VAL A 115 -3.02 0.36 11.33
CA VAL A 115 -2.27 -0.80 10.81
C VAL A 115 -3.01 -1.49 9.67
N ASN A 116 -4.34 -1.51 9.70
CA ASN A 116 -5.16 -2.13 8.66
C ASN A 116 -5.55 -1.20 7.51
N TYR A 117 -5.11 0.05 7.49
CA TYR A 117 -5.45 1.01 6.43
C TYR A 117 -6.97 1.15 6.23
N GLY A 118 -7.72 1.21 7.34
CA GLY A 118 -9.18 1.38 7.31
C GLY A 118 -9.94 0.53 8.35
N PRO A 119 -11.27 0.47 8.24
CA PRO A 119 -12.18 -0.16 9.20
C PRO A 119 -12.33 -1.69 9.05
N TRP A 120 -11.40 -2.37 8.38
CA TRP A 120 -11.48 -3.81 8.05
C TRP A 120 -10.29 -4.62 8.59
N ASP A 121 -10.54 -5.78 9.20
CA ASP A 121 -9.49 -6.67 9.73
C ASP A 121 -8.89 -7.49 8.57
N ARG A 122 -7.77 -7.03 8.03
CA ARG A 122 -7.07 -7.66 6.89
C ARG A 122 -6.64 -9.10 7.18
N LEU A 123 -6.38 -9.44 8.44
CA LEU A 123 -6.01 -10.80 8.85
C LEU A 123 -7.23 -11.67 9.21
N ASN A 124 -8.45 -11.22 8.94
CA ASN A 124 -9.71 -11.94 9.12
C ASN A 124 -10.64 -11.76 7.90
N GLY A 125 -10.05 -11.66 6.71
CA GLY A 125 -10.78 -11.57 5.45
C GLY A 125 -11.51 -10.24 5.27
N ASP A 126 -10.87 -9.13 5.64
CA ASP A 126 -11.42 -7.77 5.50
C ASP A 126 -12.79 -7.57 6.18
N LYS A 127 -13.07 -8.33 7.26
CA LYS A 127 -14.29 -8.13 8.05
C LYS A 127 -14.31 -6.74 8.67
N VAL A 128 -15.42 -6.03 8.49
CA VAL A 128 -15.66 -4.72 9.10
C VAL A 128 -15.69 -4.85 10.63
N PHE A 129 -14.99 -3.94 11.31
CA PHE A 129 -14.94 -3.90 12.78
C PHE A 129 -15.37 -2.56 13.39
N LEU A 130 -15.80 -1.59 12.57
CA LEU A 130 -16.32 -0.31 13.06
C LEU A 130 -17.77 -0.05 12.62
N THR A 131 -18.56 0.57 13.50
CA THR A 131 -19.88 1.10 13.14
C THR A 131 -19.78 2.15 12.03
N GLY A 132 -20.80 2.22 11.17
CA GLY A 132 -20.88 3.26 10.14
C GLY A 132 -20.10 2.94 8.86
N TYR A 133 -19.50 1.75 8.78
CA TYR A 133 -18.83 1.24 7.59
C TYR A 133 -19.49 -0.08 7.15
N GLU A 134 -19.46 -0.32 5.84
CA GLU A 134 -19.97 -1.55 5.23
C GLU A 134 -18.83 -2.53 4.95
N GLU A 135 -19.16 -3.66 4.30
CA GLU A 135 -18.16 -4.59 3.78
C GLU A 135 -17.23 -3.87 2.79
N LYS A 136 -15.95 -4.27 2.80
CA LYS A 136 -14.96 -3.68 1.90
C LYS A 136 -15.32 -4.03 0.46
N SER A 137 -15.38 -3.04 -0.43
CA SER A 137 -15.57 -3.31 -1.85
C SER A 137 -14.39 -4.13 -2.37
N LEU A 138 -14.68 -5.20 -3.11
CA LEU A 138 -13.64 -6.06 -3.70
C LEU A 138 -12.74 -5.30 -4.68
N GLY A 139 -13.28 -4.25 -5.33
CA GLY A 139 -12.51 -3.38 -6.21
C GLY A 139 -11.78 -2.23 -5.49
N ALA A 140 -11.81 -2.22 -4.15
CA ALA A 140 -11.35 -1.12 -3.30
C ALA A 140 -11.81 0.26 -3.86
N HIS A 141 -10.94 1.27 -3.89
CA HIS A 141 -11.22 2.55 -4.55
C HIS A 141 -10.70 2.64 -5.99
N PHE A 142 -10.35 1.51 -6.61
CA PHE A 142 -9.96 1.47 -8.01
C PHE A 142 -11.15 1.62 -8.96
N TYR A 143 -12.32 1.13 -8.58
CA TYR A 143 -13.53 1.12 -9.40
C TYR A 143 -14.72 1.78 -8.68
N PRO A 144 -15.86 2.06 -9.36
CA PRO A 144 -17.13 2.32 -8.67
C PRO A 144 -17.46 1.13 -7.75
N SER A 145 -17.95 1.41 -6.53
CA SER A 145 -18.20 0.38 -5.51
C SER A 145 -19.24 -0.66 -5.92
N ASP A 146 -20.13 -0.31 -6.85
CA ASP A 146 -21.21 -1.13 -7.39
C ASP A 146 -20.90 -1.80 -8.73
N ILE A 147 -19.65 -1.67 -9.24
CA ILE A 147 -19.29 -2.23 -10.53
C ILE A 147 -19.39 -3.75 -10.53
N THR A 148 -19.81 -4.33 -11.65
CA THR A 148 -19.80 -5.79 -11.86
C THR A 148 -18.77 -6.19 -12.90
N LYS A 149 -18.32 -7.46 -12.84
CA LYS A 149 -17.43 -8.03 -13.87
C LYS A 149 -18.00 -7.91 -15.27
N ASP A 150 -19.30 -8.20 -15.40
CA ASP A 150 -20.04 -8.12 -16.65
C ASP A 150 -20.06 -6.72 -17.24
N GLU A 151 -20.21 -5.71 -16.39
CA GLU A 151 -20.24 -4.32 -16.83
C GLU A 151 -18.89 -3.87 -17.41
N LEU A 152 -17.78 -4.12 -16.70
CA LEU A 152 -16.46 -3.76 -17.20
C LEU A 152 -16.16 -4.48 -18.52
N ASN A 153 -16.48 -5.78 -18.58
CA ASN A 153 -16.26 -6.60 -19.77
C ASN A 153 -17.04 -6.08 -21.00
N LYS A 154 -18.31 -5.70 -20.81
CA LYS A 154 -19.19 -5.19 -21.88
C LYS A 154 -18.98 -3.71 -22.20
N SER A 155 -18.24 -2.97 -21.37
CA SER A 155 -17.98 -1.56 -21.58
C SER A 155 -17.17 -1.28 -22.85
N GLN A 156 -17.20 -0.04 -23.33
CA GLN A 156 -16.36 0.46 -24.42
C GLN A 156 -15.07 1.12 -23.90
N LEU A 157 -14.69 0.84 -22.64
CA LEU A 157 -13.45 1.34 -22.07
C LEU A 157 -12.27 0.65 -22.75
N ASP A 158 -11.27 1.41 -23.22
CA ASP A 158 -10.06 0.82 -23.82
C ASP A 158 -9.18 0.15 -22.75
N ASP A 159 -8.99 0.84 -21.63
CA ASP A 159 -8.13 0.41 -20.52
C ASP A 159 -8.87 -0.47 -19.48
N LYS A 160 -9.42 -1.60 -19.92
CA LYS A 160 -10.14 -2.53 -19.03
C LYS A 160 -9.21 -3.23 -18.04
N GLN A 161 -7.99 -3.54 -18.47
CA GLN A 161 -7.04 -4.40 -17.75
C GLN A 161 -5.74 -3.71 -17.37
N GLY A 162 -5.57 -2.41 -17.63
CA GLY A 162 -4.30 -1.75 -17.30
C GLY A 162 -4.04 -1.67 -15.81
N LEU A 163 -2.77 -1.50 -15.47
CA LEU A 163 -2.33 -1.54 -14.08
C LEU A 163 -2.47 -0.18 -13.38
N TYR A 164 -2.40 0.92 -14.15
CA TYR A 164 -2.07 2.26 -13.64
C TYR A 164 -3.18 3.29 -13.85
N SER A 165 -4.43 2.90 -13.66
CA SER A 165 -5.57 3.82 -13.75
C SER A 165 -6.68 3.47 -12.77
N ILE A 166 -7.53 4.45 -12.47
CA ILE A 166 -8.81 4.22 -11.78
C ILE A 166 -9.94 4.24 -12.81
N VAL A 167 -10.99 3.47 -12.56
CA VAL A 167 -12.23 3.48 -13.35
C VAL A 167 -13.32 4.23 -12.59
N ARG A 168 -14.08 5.08 -13.29
CA ARG A 168 -15.21 5.83 -12.75
C ARG A 168 -16.38 5.83 -13.74
N ARG A 169 -17.57 6.18 -13.26
CA ARG A 169 -18.76 6.46 -14.10
C ARG A 169 -18.88 7.96 -14.32
N ASN A 170 -19.20 8.37 -15.53
CA ASN A 170 -19.66 9.74 -15.79
C ASN A 170 -21.16 9.88 -15.53
N ASP A 171 -21.70 11.10 -15.69
CA ASP A 171 -23.12 11.41 -15.46
C ASP A 171 -24.10 10.61 -16.34
N LYS A 172 -23.62 10.03 -17.45
CA LYS A 172 -24.41 9.18 -18.35
C LYS A 172 -24.29 7.68 -18.01
N GLY A 173 -23.60 7.35 -16.92
CA GLY A 173 -23.34 5.97 -16.49
C GLY A 173 -22.26 5.24 -17.28
N ALA A 174 -21.62 5.89 -18.25
CA ALA A 174 -20.55 5.27 -19.04
C ALA A 174 -19.24 5.26 -18.26
N LEU A 175 -18.54 4.12 -18.31
CA LEU A 175 -17.24 3.96 -17.67
C LEU A 175 -16.15 4.71 -18.44
N TYR A 176 -15.26 5.35 -17.69
CA TYR A 176 -14.03 5.95 -18.19
C TYR A 176 -12.87 5.63 -17.23
N SER A 177 -11.64 5.61 -17.73
CA SER A 177 -10.44 5.45 -16.93
C SER A 177 -9.71 6.77 -16.77
N SER A 178 -9.03 6.95 -15.64
CA SER A 178 -8.15 8.07 -15.38
C SER A 178 -6.79 7.56 -14.89
N PRO A 179 -5.70 7.86 -15.61
CA PRO A 179 -4.37 7.34 -15.29
C PRO A 179 -3.86 7.91 -13.95
N TYR A 180 -3.07 7.13 -13.22
CA TYR A 180 -2.58 7.48 -11.89
C TYR A 180 -1.79 8.78 -11.88
N SER A 181 -0.92 9.01 -12.86
CA SER A 181 -0.18 10.27 -13.06
C SER A 181 -1.08 11.51 -13.08
N LYS A 182 -2.34 11.39 -13.50
CA LYS A 182 -3.31 12.50 -13.49
C LYS A 182 -4.10 12.56 -12.18
N VAL A 183 -4.58 11.41 -11.70
CA VAL A 183 -5.40 11.33 -10.48
C VAL A 183 -4.62 11.80 -9.26
N TYR A 184 -3.35 11.42 -9.18
CA TYR A 184 -2.46 11.66 -8.05
C TYR A 184 -1.33 12.62 -8.40
N ALA A 185 -1.53 13.49 -9.40
CA ALA A 185 -0.49 14.30 -10.03
C ALA A 185 0.36 15.10 -9.02
N LYS A 186 -0.27 15.71 -8.01
CA LYS A 186 0.43 16.50 -7.00
C LYS A 186 1.40 15.63 -6.18
N GLN A 187 0.89 14.54 -5.62
CA GLN A 187 1.65 13.60 -4.79
C GLN A 187 2.76 12.94 -5.60
N LEU A 188 2.46 12.49 -6.82
CA LEU A 188 3.42 11.83 -7.68
C LEU A 188 4.53 12.79 -8.18
N SER A 189 4.21 14.07 -8.39
CA SER A 189 5.21 15.10 -8.67
C SER A 189 6.16 15.32 -7.50
N GLU A 190 5.64 15.39 -6.28
CA GLU A 190 6.46 15.53 -5.08
C GLU A 190 7.36 14.30 -4.86
N ALA A 191 6.81 13.09 -5.01
CA ALA A 191 7.59 11.86 -4.94
C ALA A 191 8.68 11.79 -6.02
N ALA A 192 8.36 12.18 -7.25
CA ALA A 192 9.32 12.23 -8.35
C ALA A 192 10.47 13.20 -8.05
N ASP A 193 10.18 14.39 -7.50
CA ASP A 193 11.20 15.37 -7.13
C ASP A 193 12.08 14.89 -5.97
N LEU A 194 11.52 14.14 -5.02
CA LEU A 194 12.30 13.51 -3.94
C LEU A 194 13.22 12.41 -4.47
N LEU A 195 12.76 11.59 -5.42
CA LEU A 195 13.59 10.58 -6.08
C LEU A 195 14.71 11.21 -6.91
N LYS A 196 14.45 12.32 -7.61
CA LYS A 196 15.49 13.10 -8.29
C LYS A 196 16.51 13.69 -7.31
N GLN A 197 16.06 14.21 -6.16
CA GLN A 197 17.00 14.67 -5.13
C GLN A 197 17.84 13.50 -4.58
N ALA A 198 17.23 12.34 -4.33
CA ALA A 198 17.95 11.14 -3.92
C ALA A 198 18.99 10.70 -4.96
N SER A 199 18.68 10.80 -6.26
CA SER A 199 19.60 10.44 -7.33
C SER A 199 20.87 11.30 -7.34
N THR A 200 20.77 12.59 -7.00
CA THR A 200 21.94 13.48 -6.87
C THR A 200 22.86 13.15 -5.69
N LEU A 201 22.35 12.38 -4.72
CA LEU A 201 23.10 11.93 -3.54
C LEU A 201 23.71 10.53 -3.75
N ALA A 202 23.45 9.89 -4.88
CA ALA A 202 23.93 8.55 -5.15
C ALA A 202 25.37 8.54 -5.65
N ASP A 203 26.21 7.82 -4.90
CA ASP A 203 27.59 7.55 -5.29
C ASP A 203 27.63 6.56 -6.48
N ASP A 204 26.62 5.69 -6.59
CA ASP A 204 26.44 4.74 -7.69
C ASP A 204 25.59 5.31 -8.84
N LYS A 205 26.16 5.30 -10.05
CA LYS A 205 25.52 5.90 -11.23
C LYS A 205 24.34 5.11 -11.77
N GLU A 206 24.35 3.78 -11.63
CA GLU A 206 23.24 2.93 -12.08
C GLU A 206 22.02 3.15 -11.18
N PHE A 207 22.25 3.26 -9.86
CA PHE A 207 21.21 3.61 -8.92
C PHE A 207 20.65 5.01 -9.15
N ALA A 208 21.53 5.99 -9.38
CA ALA A 208 21.10 7.34 -9.75
C ALA A 208 20.20 7.33 -11.01
N ASN A 209 20.60 6.57 -12.04
CA ASN A 209 19.82 6.41 -13.26
C ASN A 209 18.45 5.77 -13.00
N TYR A 210 18.40 4.68 -12.23
CA TYR A 210 17.15 4.05 -11.82
C TYR A 210 16.22 5.05 -11.11
N LEU A 211 16.72 5.80 -10.13
CA LEU A 211 15.92 6.78 -9.39
C LEU A 211 15.33 7.86 -10.31
N ASN A 212 16.10 8.33 -11.30
CA ASN A 212 15.61 9.30 -12.29
C ASN A 212 14.55 8.70 -13.22
N LEU A 213 14.74 7.47 -13.69
CA LEU A 213 13.76 6.77 -14.53
C LEU A 213 12.47 6.46 -13.76
N ARG A 214 12.59 6.03 -12.50
CA ARG A 214 11.42 5.78 -11.64
C ARG A 214 10.69 7.08 -11.31
N ALA A 215 11.40 8.18 -11.08
CA ALA A 215 10.78 9.50 -10.95
C ALA A 215 9.99 9.90 -12.19
N GLN A 216 10.51 9.63 -13.39
CA GLN A 216 9.79 9.88 -14.64
C GLN A 216 8.56 8.98 -14.77
N ALA A 217 8.69 7.69 -14.44
CA ALA A 217 7.61 6.72 -14.50
C ALA A 217 6.40 7.11 -13.64
N LEU A 218 6.64 7.65 -12.42
CA LEU A 218 5.57 8.17 -11.57
C LEU A 218 4.76 9.31 -12.23
N LEU A 219 5.33 10.01 -13.22
CA LEU A 219 4.70 11.10 -13.94
C LEU A 219 4.05 10.68 -15.25
N THR A 220 4.40 9.51 -15.80
CA THR A 220 3.97 9.06 -17.13
C THR A 220 3.18 7.76 -17.10
N ASP A 221 3.15 7.06 -15.97
CA ASP A 221 2.61 5.70 -15.81
C ASP A 221 3.31 4.63 -16.68
N ASP A 222 4.52 4.92 -17.18
CA ASP A 222 5.36 3.98 -17.93
C ASP A 222 6.55 3.55 -17.08
N TYR A 223 6.43 2.38 -16.45
CA TYR A 223 7.38 1.86 -15.47
C TYR A 223 8.45 0.95 -16.07
N GLN A 224 8.26 0.44 -17.29
CA GLN A 224 9.06 -0.66 -17.82
C GLN A 224 10.54 -0.27 -17.97
N ALA A 225 10.82 0.94 -18.46
CA ALA A 225 12.20 1.43 -18.57
C ALA A 225 12.90 1.53 -17.20
N SER A 226 12.17 1.93 -16.16
CA SER A 226 12.69 1.98 -14.80
C SER A 226 12.87 0.58 -14.20
N ASP A 227 12.03 -0.38 -14.56
CA ASP A 227 12.15 -1.76 -14.13
C ASP A 227 13.37 -2.45 -14.75
N PHE A 228 13.64 -2.21 -16.03
CA PHE A 228 14.91 -2.64 -16.65
C PHE A 228 16.13 -2.05 -15.93
N ALA A 229 16.10 -0.75 -15.61
CA ALA A 229 17.19 -0.12 -14.87
C ALA A 229 17.35 -0.67 -13.45
N TRP A 230 16.24 -0.98 -12.77
CA TRP A 230 16.24 -1.61 -11.45
C TRP A 230 16.80 -3.05 -11.49
N MET A 231 16.52 -3.77 -12.58
CA MET A 231 17.10 -5.09 -12.83
C MET A 231 18.60 -5.01 -13.06
N ASP A 232 19.08 -3.98 -13.77
CA ASP A 232 20.50 -3.82 -14.12
C ASP A 232 21.35 -3.33 -12.94
N MET A 233 20.80 -2.55 -12.00
CA MET A 233 21.55 -2.10 -10.82
C MET A 233 21.82 -3.25 -9.82
N LYS A 234 23.10 -3.60 -9.62
CA LYS A 234 23.48 -4.68 -8.67
C LYS A 234 24.35 -4.23 -7.50
N ASN A 235 25.02 -3.10 -7.66
CA ASN A 235 26.20 -2.75 -6.86
C ASN A 235 25.92 -1.84 -5.67
N ASN A 236 24.86 -1.03 -5.74
CA ASN A 236 24.58 -0.05 -4.69
C ASN A 236 24.13 -0.75 -3.39
N PRO A 237 24.63 -0.33 -2.20
CA PRO A 237 24.27 -0.95 -0.93
C PRO A 237 22.86 -0.58 -0.44
N ILE A 238 22.28 0.50 -0.97
CA ILE A 238 20.88 0.88 -0.74
C ILE A 238 20.04 0.37 -1.90
N ASP A 239 18.85 -0.11 -1.61
CA ASP A 239 17.85 -0.41 -2.63
C ASP A 239 16.52 0.26 -2.26
N VAL A 240 15.70 0.51 -3.27
CA VAL A 240 14.35 1.00 -3.09
C VAL A 240 13.44 0.38 -4.14
N VAL A 241 12.37 -0.25 -3.67
CA VAL A 241 11.21 -0.61 -4.50
C VAL A 241 10.15 0.43 -4.18
N ILE A 242 9.67 1.19 -5.17
CA ILE A 242 8.73 2.30 -4.95
C ILE A 242 7.86 2.56 -6.17
N GLY A 243 6.54 2.57 -5.99
CA GLY A 243 5.57 2.82 -7.06
C GLY A 243 4.33 1.92 -6.94
N PRO A 244 3.47 1.87 -7.96
CA PRO A 244 2.37 0.92 -8.05
C PRO A 244 2.89 -0.44 -8.54
N ILE A 245 2.88 -1.47 -7.68
CA ILE A 245 3.56 -2.75 -7.94
C ILE A 245 2.58 -3.94 -7.94
N GLU A 246 2.02 -4.28 -6.77
CA GLU A 246 1.18 -5.46 -6.59
C GLU A 246 -0.30 -5.16 -6.85
N ASN A 247 -1.06 -6.14 -7.33
CA ASN A 247 -2.48 -5.99 -7.67
C ASN A 247 -3.44 -6.69 -6.69
N TYR A 248 -2.95 -7.18 -5.55
CA TYR A 248 -3.75 -7.96 -4.60
C TYR A 248 -4.86 -7.15 -3.89
N GLU A 249 -4.73 -5.83 -3.81
CA GLU A 249 -5.77 -4.96 -3.25
C GLU A 249 -7.01 -4.91 -4.18
N ASP A 250 -6.84 -5.14 -5.48
CA ASP A 250 -7.93 -5.37 -6.43
C ASP A 250 -8.40 -6.83 -6.36
N GLN A 251 -9.21 -7.14 -5.36
CA GLN A 251 -9.79 -8.47 -5.17
C GLN A 251 -10.94 -8.78 -6.16
N LEU A 252 -11.38 -7.80 -6.95
CA LEU A 252 -12.46 -7.97 -7.91
C LEU A 252 -11.93 -8.56 -9.22
N PHE A 253 -10.94 -7.89 -9.81
CA PHE A 253 -10.36 -8.27 -11.11
C PHE A 253 -8.90 -8.67 -11.05
N GLY A 254 -8.15 -8.17 -10.06
CA GLY A 254 -6.70 -8.34 -9.99
C GLY A 254 -5.94 -7.58 -11.09
N TYR A 255 -6.46 -6.45 -11.56
CA TYR A 255 -5.80 -5.65 -12.60
C TYR A 255 -5.06 -4.45 -12.01
N ARG A 256 -5.68 -3.66 -11.12
CA ARG A 256 -5.06 -2.39 -10.71
C ARG A 256 -3.95 -2.60 -9.70
N ALA A 257 -2.80 -2.00 -9.97
CA ALA A 257 -1.65 -2.02 -9.09
C ALA A 257 -1.80 -0.99 -7.96
N ALA A 258 -1.40 -1.39 -6.75
CA ALA A 258 -1.43 -0.60 -5.53
C ALA A 258 -0.06 0.03 -5.26
N PHE A 259 -0.05 1.27 -4.77
CA PHE A 259 1.19 1.94 -4.37
C PHE A 259 1.83 1.27 -3.16
N GLU A 260 3.13 1.07 -3.22
CA GLU A 260 3.93 0.60 -2.11
C GLU A 260 5.36 1.11 -2.18
N ALA A 261 6.06 1.00 -1.05
CA ALA A 261 7.50 1.16 -1.03
C ALA A 261 8.19 0.25 0.00
N TYR A 262 9.44 -0.07 -0.32
CA TYR A 262 10.42 -0.67 0.56
C TYR A 262 11.71 0.14 0.45
N VAL A 263 12.20 0.68 1.57
CA VAL A 263 13.54 1.27 1.64
C VAL A 263 14.47 0.27 2.32
N LEU A 264 15.51 -0.15 1.62
CA LEU A 264 16.30 -1.33 1.95
C LEU A 264 17.80 -1.01 2.03
N VAL A 265 18.51 -1.74 2.88
CA VAL A 265 19.98 -1.82 2.87
C VAL A 265 20.39 -3.26 2.68
N LYS A 266 21.24 -3.51 1.69
CA LYS A 266 21.73 -4.84 1.34
C LYS A 266 22.65 -5.36 2.44
N ASP A 267 22.41 -6.60 2.88
CA ASP A 267 23.34 -7.34 3.71
C ASP A 267 24.36 -8.05 2.82
N LEU A 268 25.51 -7.39 2.60
CA LEU A 268 26.55 -7.89 1.72
C LEU A 268 27.07 -9.27 2.14
N ALA A 269 27.25 -9.49 3.45
CA ALA A 269 27.80 -10.74 3.97
C ALA A 269 26.84 -11.92 3.77
N TRP A 270 25.53 -11.71 3.91
CA TRP A 270 24.54 -12.73 3.59
C TRP A 270 24.35 -12.89 2.08
N SER A 271 24.34 -11.82 1.31
CA SER A 271 24.28 -11.88 -0.16
C SER A 271 25.43 -12.70 -0.76
N GLU A 272 26.66 -12.56 -0.26
CA GLU A 272 27.79 -13.41 -0.69
C GLU A 272 27.59 -14.90 -0.40
N LYS A 273 26.92 -15.24 0.71
CA LYS A 273 26.56 -16.63 1.02
C LYS A 273 25.47 -17.13 0.06
N LEU A 274 24.50 -16.28 -0.27
CA LEU A 274 23.39 -16.61 -1.18
C LEU A 274 23.88 -16.87 -2.61
N ALA A 275 24.86 -16.08 -3.10
CA ALA A 275 25.47 -16.28 -4.40
C ALA A 275 26.07 -17.69 -4.58
N LYS A 276 26.59 -18.30 -3.50
CA LYS A 276 27.09 -19.69 -3.55
C LYS A 276 25.97 -20.70 -3.84
N TYR A 277 24.76 -20.50 -3.28
CA TYR A 277 23.63 -21.39 -3.52
C TYR A 277 23.06 -21.24 -4.94
N ALA A 278 23.06 -20.03 -5.50
CA ALA A 278 22.66 -19.79 -6.89
C ALA A 278 23.50 -20.62 -7.88
N ALA A 279 24.79 -20.83 -7.60
CA ALA A 279 25.66 -21.67 -8.43
C ALA A 279 25.27 -23.17 -8.45
N TYR A 280 24.53 -23.65 -7.44
CA TYR A 280 24.07 -25.05 -7.35
C TYR A 280 22.70 -25.30 -7.99
N LEU A 281 21.97 -24.28 -8.44
CA LEU A 281 20.63 -24.45 -9.01
C LEU A 281 20.58 -25.42 -10.20
N PRO A 282 21.53 -25.40 -11.16
CA PRO A 282 21.52 -26.36 -12.26
C PRO A 282 21.73 -27.81 -11.79
N GLU A 283 22.46 -28.02 -10.70
CA GLU A 283 22.64 -29.34 -10.10
C GLU A 283 21.36 -29.80 -9.39
N LEU A 284 20.72 -28.92 -8.62
CA LEU A 284 19.44 -29.20 -7.96
C LEU A 284 18.34 -29.54 -8.97
N GLN A 285 18.26 -28.84 -10.11
CA GLN A 285 17.30 -29.13 -11.17
C GLN A 285 17.48 -30.53 -11.75
N LYS A 286 18.72 -30.91 -12.05
CA LYS A 286 19.03 -32.27 -12.53
C LYS A 286 18.72 -33.32 -11.47
N GLY A 287 18.91 -32.97 -10.19
CA GLY A 287 18.67 -33.80 -9.03
C GLY A 287 17.20 -33.96 -8.62
N LEU A 288 16.24 -33.26 -9.26
CA LEU A 288 14.84 -33.35 -8.88
C LEU A 288 14.33 -34.81 -8.86
N PRO A 289 13.55 -35.23 -7.85
CA PRO A 289 13.06 -36.61 -7.73
C PRO A 289 11.82 -36.85 -8.62
N VAL A 290 11.90 -36.47 -9.90
CA VAL A 290 10.85 -36.60 -10.92
C VAL A 290 11.38 -37.31 -12.16
N GLU A 291 10.48 -37.74 -13.05
CA GLU A 291 10.87 -38.31 -14.34
C GLU A 291 11.71 -37.33 -15.17
N GLN A 292 12.64 -37.86 -15.97
CA GLN A 292 13.58 -37.05 -16.77
C GLN A 292 12.89 -36.06 -17.72
N LYS A 293 11.69 -36.38 -18.20
CA LYS A 293 10.90 -35.50 -19.08
C LYS A 293 10.47 -34.18 -18.42
N TYR A 294 10.48 -34.10 -17.09
CA TYR A 294 10.14 -32.90 -16.31
C TYR A 294 11.39 -32.15 -15.78
N LYS A 295 12.57 -32.41 -16.35
CA LYS A 295 13.84 -31.77 -15.97
C LYS A 295 14.46 -30.99 -17.13
N GLN A 296 13.60 -30.42 -17.98
CA GLN A 296 14.02 -29.80 -19.24
C GLN A 296 14.40 -28.32 -19.05
N GLU A 297 13.91 -27.72 -17.97
CA GLU A 297 14.23 -26.37 -17.56
C GLU A 297 15.71 -26.28 -17.16
N VAL A 298 16.36 -25.17 -17.53
CA VAL A 298 17.66 -24.79 -17.02
C VAL A 298 17.45 -23.51 -16.24
N PRO A 299 17.59 -23.53 -14.89
CA PRO A 299 17.47 -22.31 -14.10
C PRO A 299 18.46 -21.27 -14.64
N GLY A 300 18.00 -20.04 -14.80
CA GLY A 300 18.87 -18.93 -15.20
C GLY A 300 20.03 -18.77 -14.22
N SER A 301 21.25 -18.62 -14.74
CA SER A 301 22.45 -18.38 -13.91
C SER A 301 22.42 -17.03 -13.20
N ASP A 302 21.55 -16.11 -13.63
CA ASP A 302 21.44 -14.73 -13.15
C ASP A 302 20.32 -14.55 -12.12
N ALA A 303 20.02 -15.58 -11.32
CA ALA A 303 19.09 -15.44 -10.20
C ALA A 303 19.66 -14.46 -9.15
N ASP A 304 19.23 -13.20 -9.20
CA ASP A 304 19.69 -12.15 -8.28
C ASP A 304 19.01 -12.29 -6.92
N LEU A 305 19.59 -13.16 -6.09
CA LEU A 305 19.12 -13.49 -4.76
C LEU A 305 19.95 -12.77 -3.70
N ASN A 306 19.31 -11.85 -2.98
CA ASN A 306 19.99 -10.99 -2.01
C ASN A 306 19.23 -10.90 -0.69
N ALA A 307 19.99 -10.69 0.39
CA ALA A 307 19.44 -10.41 1.70
C ALA A 307 19.47 -8.90 1.97
N TYR A 308 18.42 -8.38 2.60
CA TYR A 308 18.28 -6.97 2.93
C TYR A 308 17.77 -6.81 4.35
N ASP A 309 18.23 -5.75 4.99
CA ASP A 309 17.54 -5.16 6.13
C ASP A 309 16.60 -4.08 5.62
N VAL A 310 15.30 -4.24 5.89
CA VAL A 310 14.29 -3.23 5.56
C VAL A 310 14.31 -2.14 6.63
N ILE A 311 14.37 -0.89 6.18
CA ILE A 311 14.41 0.31 7.02
C ILE A 311 13.03 0.95 7.10
N TYR A 312 12.25 0.87 6.03
CA TYR A 312 10.91 1.45 5.96
C TYR A 312 10.00 0.67 5.03
N TYR A 313 8.77 0.40 5.50
CA TYR A 313 7.65 -0.11 4.70
C TYR A 313 6.65 1.01 4.49
N ALA A 314 6.05 1.08 3.31
CA ALA A 314 4.96 2.01 3.02
C ALA A 314 3.94 1.44 2.04
N GLY A 315 2.70 1.87 2.19
CA GLY A 315 1.59 1.52 1.31
C GLY A 315 1.19 0.06 1.43
N HIS A 316 0.90 -0.59 0.31
CA HIS A 316 0.39 -1.96 0.27
C HIS A 316 1.28 -2.94 1.06
N SER A 317 2.60 -2.83 0.93
CA SER A 317 3.57 -3.65 1.68
C SER A 317 3.55 -3.49 3.20
N ASN A 318 2.98 -2.38 3.70
CA ASN A 318 2.86 -2.07 5.11
C ASN A 318 1.46 -2.39 5.66
N ALA A 319 0.49 -2.77 4.83
CA ALA A 319 -0.88 -3.02 5.25
C ALA A 319 -1.01 -4.34 6.01
N GLY A 320 -1.47 -4.28 7.27
CA GLY A 320 -1.66 -5.47 8.10
C GLY A 320 -0.37 -6.27 8.31
N GLY A 321 -0.33 -7.49 7.78
CA GLY A 321 0.82 -8.39 7.91
C GLY A 321 1.99 -7.94 7.03
N LYS A 322 3.20 -7.84 7.60
CA LYS A 322 4.38 -7.39 6.85
C LYS A 322 4.95 -8.48 5.94
N THR A 323 5.27 -8.13 4.70
CA THR A 323 6.00 -8.94 3.72
C THR A 323 7.41 -9.27 4.21
N ILE A 324 7.91 -10.48 3.92
CA ILE A 324 9.27 -10.94 4.33
C ILE A 324 10.19 -11.31 3.18
N ALA A 325 9.64 -11.48 1.98
CA ALA A 325 10.38 -11.70 0.75
C ALA A 325 9.57 -11.12 -0.41
N ILE A 326 10.25 -10.61 -1.42
CA ILE A 326 9.64 -10.11 -2.65
C ILE A 326 10.38 -10.66 -3.87
N ASN A 327 9.65 -10.90 -4.95
CA ASN A 327 10.16 -11.36 -6.23
C ASN A 327 9.61 -10.46 -7.34
N LEU A 328 10.46 -9.61 -7.91
CA LEU A 328 10.05 -8.53 -8.82
C LEU A 328 10.99 -8.41 -10.03
N PRO A 329 10.57 -7.71 -11.11
CA PRO A 329 9.26 -7.07 -11.32
C PRO A 329 8.17 -8.06 -11.75
N ASN A 330 6.91 -7.62 -11.71
CA ASN A 330 5.76 -8.40 -12.20
C ASN A 330 5.60 -8.35 -13.74
N ASP A 331 6.26 -7.42 -14.42
CA ASP A 331 6.22 -7.29 -15.89
C ASP A 331 6.89 -8.49 -16.58
N GLU A 332 6.10 -9.29 -17.29
CA GLU A 332 6.55 -10.50 -17.98
C GLU A 332 7.64 -10.25 -19.03
N GLU A 333 7.59 -9.13 -19.75
CA GLU A 333 8.62 -8.83 -20.74
C GLU A 333 9.96 -8.51 -20.09
N VAL A 334 9.94 -7.81 -18.95
CA VAL A 334 11.16 -7.56 -18.17
C VAL A 334 11.68 -8.87 -17.61
N GLN A 335 10.81 -9.73 -17.07
CA GLN A 335 11.19 -11.05 -16.57
C GLN A 335 11.84 -11.91 -17.66
N LEU A 336 11.25 -11.97 -18.85
CA LEU A 336 11.78 -12.76 -19.96
C LEU A 336 13.15 -12.26 -20.44
N LYS A 337 13.41 -10.96 -20.36
CA LYS A 337 14.66 -10.34 -20.85
C LYS A 337 15.77 -10.25 -19.80
N LYS A 338 15.42 -10.11 -18.51
CA LYS A 338 16.39 -9.84 -17.41
C LYS A 338 16.23 -10.75 -16.19
N GLY A 339 15.24 -11.63 -16.16
CA GLY A 339 14.89 -12.44 -14.99
C GLY A 339 14.20 -11.62 -13.90
N THR A 340 14.27 -12.10 -12.66
CA THR A 340 13.73 -11.41 -11.48
C THR A 340 14.78 -11.24 -10.39
N ARG A 341 14.56 -10.27 -9.51
CA ARG A 341 15.31 -10.09 -8.26
C ARG A 341 14.48 -10.64 -7.11
N ARG A 342 15.12 -11.45 -6.27
CA ARG A 342 14.53 -12.02 -5.05
C ARG A 342 15.17 -11.36 -3.85
N LEU A 343 14.40 -10.57 -3.12
CA LEU A 343 14.88 -9.79 -1.98
C LEU A 343 14.32 -10.39 -0.69
N GLN A 344 15.19 -10.92 0.15
CA GLN A 344 14.81 -11.46 1.47
C GLN A 344 14.99 -10.42 2.56
N LEU A 345 13.92 -10.11 3.28
CA LEU A 345 13.90 -9.04 4.29
C LEU A 345 14.31 -9.61 5.66
N LYS A 346 15.62 -9.82 5.83
CA LYS A 346 16.25 -10.57 6.94
C LYS A 346 15.82 -10.08 8.32
N ASN A 347 15.88 -8.78 8.61
CA ASN A 347 15.45 -8.24 9.91
C ASN A 347 13.94 -8.40 10.17
N ALA A 348 13.08 -8.31 9.15
CA ALA A 348 11.65 -8.59 9.28
C ALA A 348 11.37 -10.08 9.49
N MET A 349 12.11 -10.96 8.79
CA MET A 349 12.07 -12.41 9.02
C MET A 349 12.49 -12.75 10.46
N GLN A 350 13.57 -12.14 10.96
CA GLN A 350 14.03 -12.33 12.33
C GLN A 350 12.97 -11.90 13.34
N ALA A 351 12.31 -10.75 13.11
CA ALA A 351 11.22 -10.29 13.96
C ALA A 351 10.04 -11.29 13.99
N LYS A 352 9.61 -11.83 12.84
CA LYS A 352 8.56 -12.87 12.81
C LYS A 352 9.03 -14.17 13.45
N PHE A 353 10.28 -14.57 13.24
CA PHE A 353 10.84 -15.75 13.87
C PHE A 353 10.76 -15.64 15.40
N ASP A 354 11.26 -14.54 15.96
CA ASP A 354 11.32 -14.31 17.41
C ASP A 354 9.94 -14.12 18.04
N LYS A 355 9.04 -13.39 17.36
CA LYS A 355 7.75 -12.98 17.94
C LYS A 355 6.58 -13.89 17.60
N ILE A 356 6.70 -14.72 16.56
CA ILE A 356 5.63 -15.59 16.09
C ILE A 356 6.07 -17.05 16.12
N LEU A 357 7.14 -17.41 15.39
CA LEU A 357 7.52 -18.81 15.23
C LEU A 357 8.00 -19.45 16.55
N VAL A 358 8.87 -18.76 17.30
CA VAL A 358 9.40 -19.27 18.58
C VAL A 358 8.28 -19.48 19.62
N PRO A 359 7.35 -18.53 19.85
CA PRO A 359 6.20 -18.78 20.72
C PRO A 359 5.33 -19.95 20.29
N ILE A 360 5.06 -20.10 18.99
CA ILE A 360 4.31 -21.25 18.45
C ILE A 360 5.06 -22.56 18.73
N ALA A 361 6.37 -22.58 18.52
CA ALA A 361 7.21 -23.75 18.79
C ALA A 361 7.19 -24.17 20.27
N HIS A 362 7.11 -23.21 21.20
CA HIS A 362 6.98 -23.50 22.63
C HIS A 362 5.65 -24.19 22.98
N GLN A 363 4.60 -24.01 22.19
CA GLN A 363 3.31 -24.65 22.40
C GLN A 363 3.21 -26.01 21.67
N LEU A 364 3.77 -26.10 20.47
CA LEU A 364 3.53 -27.24 19.57
C LEU A 364 4.67 -28.26 19.52
N ILE A 365 5.90 -27.88 19.90
CA ILE A 365 7.09 -28.74 19.76
C ILE A 365 7.60 -29.15 21.14
N VAL A 366 7.98 -30.43 21.29
CA VAL A 366 8.54 -30.98 22.53
C VAL A 366 9.88 -30.30 22.88
N PRO A 367 10.18 -30.07 24.18
CA PRO A 367 11.33 -29.29 24.62
C PRO A 367 12.67 -29.72 23.99
N GLU A 368 12.89 -31.02 23.82
CA GLU A 368 14.16 -31.62 23.37
C GLU A 368 14.49 -31.28 21.91
N GLN A 369 13.47 -30.97 21.09
CA GLN A 369 13.61 -30.64 19.68
C GLN A 369 13.73 -29.13 19.42
N ARG A 370 13.34 -28.27 20.38
CA ARG A 370 13.29 -26.81 20.17
C ARG A 370 14.63 -26.18 19.82
N LYS A 371 15.74 -26.79 20.26
CA LYS A 371 17.11 -26.37 19.90
C LYS A 371 17.41 -26.40 18.39
N ASN A 372 16.64 -27.18 17.62
CA ASN A 372 16.79 -27.28 16.17
C ASN A 372 16.01 -26.18 15.42
N ILE A 373 15.17 -25.42 16.13
CA ILE A 373 14.39 -24.32 15.58
C ILE A 373 15.27 -23.08 15.64
N THR A 374 15.96 -22.81 14.53
CA THR A 374 16.93 -21.71 14.42
C THR A 374 16.50 -20.72 13.36
N PHE A 375 16.90 -19.46 13.53
CA PHE A 375 16.63 -18.44 12.53
C PHE A 375 17.26 -18.80 11.18
N ASN A 376 18.48 -19.35 11.18
CA ASN A 376 19.15 -19.78 9.95
C ASN A 376 18.33 -20.83 9.19
N ALA A 377 17.70 -21.79 9.88
CA ALA A 377 16.85 -22.78 9.23
C ALA A 377 15.59 -22.13 8.64
N PHE A 378 14.93 -21.23 9.38
CA PHE A 378 13.76 -20.49 8.89
C PHE A 378 14.11 -19.62 7.67
N PHE A 379 15.19 -18.84 7.76
CA PHE A 379 15.68 -17.98 6.68
C PHE A 379 16.02 -18.77 5.42
N THR A 380 16.80 -19.84 5.58
CA THR A 380 17.24 -20.70 4.47
C THR A 380 16.06 -21.47 3.85
N ASN A 381 15.05 -21.86 4.64
CA ASN A 381 13.85 -22.49 4.12
C ASN A 381 13.05 -21.54 3.23
N THR A 382 12.80 -20.31 3.67
CA THR A 382 12.16 -19.28 2.82
C THR A 382 13.00 -19.02 1.57
N MET A 383 14.32 -19.02 1.68
CA MET A 383 15.21 -18.85 0.54
C MET A 383 15.03 -19.93 -0.52
N PHE A 384 15.09 -21.20 -0.12
CA PHE A 384 14.87 -22.29 -1.06
C PHE A 384 13.44 -22.35 -1.58
N HIS A 385 12.46 -21.86 -0.82
CA HIS A 385 11.08 -21.68 -1.31
C HIS A 385 11.03 -20.72 -2.50
N GLU A 386 11.62 -19.53 -2.39
CA GLU A 386 11.65 -18.53 -3.49
C GLU A 386 12.42 -19.02 -4.72
N VAL A 387 13.47 -19.81 -4.49
CA VAL A 387 14.25 -20.46 -5.55
C VAL A 387 13.42 -21.51 -6.28
N ALA A 388 12.72 -22.38 -5.55
CA ALA A 388 11.97 -23.51 -6.10
C ALA A 388 10.74 -23.08 -6.93
N GLN A 389 10.24 -21.85 -6.75
CA GLN A 389 9.13 -21.33 -7.57
C GLN A 389 9.50 -21.16 -9.06
N ASN A 390 10.79 -21.27 -9.44
CA ASN A 390 11.27 -21.02 -10.81
C ASN A 390 12.23 -22.10 -11.33
N THR A 391 12.23 -23.28 -10.71
CA THR A 391 13.00 -24.47 -11.14
C THR A 391 12.10 -25.46 -11.84
#